data_AF-A0A3M7DW25-F1
#
_entry.id   AF-A0A3M7DW25-F1
#
_cell.length_a   1.000
_cell.length_b   1.000
_cell.length_c   1.000
_cell.angle_alpha   90.00
_cell.angle_beta   90.00
_cell.angle_gamma   90.00
#
_symmetry.space_group_name_H-M   'P 1'
#
loop_
_entity.id
_entity.type
_entity.pdbx_description
1 polymer ?
#
loop_
_entity_poly.entity_id
_entity_poly.type
_entity_poly.pdbx_seq_one_letter_code
_entity_poly.pdbx_strand_id
1 'polypeptide(L)'
;NPKHKRITIQIPTLTRFALKNGYAAHVGTGAPVESNIHVLDLARAYLVLLHHLEATPSATTLANLYYFCESTDDAEPTWREIANLIGRSLHQAGLIRNATPKQLPRELYSDVFGPLTDAVIGLNSRSRAVRLRQLGWKPREKDRRRSLVEDELPEILRDDDGGGGKGVYGLSGYGC
;
A
#
# COMPACT_ATOMS: atom_id res chain seq x y z
N ASN A 1 -0.16 11.33 4.85
CA ASN A 1 0.05 12.80 4.72
C ASN A 1 -1.06 13.53 5.48
N PRO A 2 -0.78 14.04 6.70
CA PRO A 2 -1.80 14.66 7.56
C PRO A 2 -2.50 15.88 6.97
N LYS A 3 -1.81 16.61 6.08
CA LYS A 3 -2.35 17.83 5.44
C LYS A 3 -3.44 17.52 4.41
N HIS A 4 -3.27 16.42 3.67
CA HIS A 4 -4.17 16.07 2.57
C HIS A 4 -5.08 14.89 2.86
N LYS A 5 -4.86 14.18 3.98
CA LYS A 5 -5.68 13.04 4.43
C LYS A 5 -5.92 11.96 3.37
N ARG A 6 -5.01 11.87 2.40
CA ARG A 6 -5.02 10.83 1.36
C ARG A 6 -4.41 9.56 1.94
N ILE A 7 -5.17 8.48 1.87
CA ILE A 7 -4.78 7.14 2.24
C ILE A 7 -4.45 6.32 0.99
N THR A 8 -3.73 5.20 1.14
CA THR A 8 -3.45 4.29 0.02
C THR A 8 -4.74 3.61 -0.47
N ILE A 9 -4.66 2.76 -1.48
CA ILE A 9 -5.85 2.05 -2.01
C ILE A 9 -5.95 0.65 -1.40
N GLN A 10 -4.85 -0.12 -1.40
CA GLN A 10 -4.89 -1.55 -1.07
C GLN A 10 -5.25 -1.80 0.41
N ILE A 11 -4.53 -1.18 1.35
CA ILE A 11 -4.73 -1.40 2.79
C ILE A 11 -6.11 -0.90 3.26
N PRO A 12 -6.59 0.31 2.87
CA PRO A 12 -7.94 0.74 3.20
C PRO A 12 -9.04 -0.15 2.63
N THR A 13 -8.89 -0.64 1.41
CA THR A 13 -9.86 -1.57 0.80
C THR A 13 -9.95 -2.86 1.60
N LEU A 14 -8.81 -3.46 1.96
CA LEU A 14 -8.77 -4.66 2.79
C LEU A 14 -9.25 -4.41 4.23
N THR A 15 -9.05 -3.21 4.77
CA THR A 15 -9.54 -2.82 6.09
C THR A 15 -11.06 -2.70 6.10
N ARG A 16 -11.66 -2.06 5.08
CA ARG A 16 -13.12 -1.98 4.92
C ARG A 16 -13.74 -3.36 4.72
N PHE A 17 -13.09 -4.23 3.92
CA PHE A 17 -13.48 -5.64 3.83
C PHE A 17 -13.51 -6.30 5.21
N ALA A 18 -12.46 -6.06 6.02
CA ALA A 18 -12.34 -6.66 7.35
C ALA A 18 -13.40 -6.16 8.34
N LEU A 19 -13.71 -4.86 8.29
CA LEU A 19 -14.81 -4.26 9.07
C LEU A 19 -16.16 -4.89 8.69
N LYS A 20 -16.43 -5.03 7.39
CA LYS A 20 -17.67 -5.64 6.86
C LYS A 20 -17.82 -7.12 7.24
N ASN A 21 -16.73 -7.90 7.14
CA ASN A 21 -16.78 -9.36 7.22
C ASN A 21 -16.28 -9.94 8.56
N GLY A 22 -15.73 -9.10 9.45
CA GLY A 22 -15.23 -9.49 10.76
C GLY A 22 -13.87 -10.21 10.77
N TYR A 23 -13.13 -10.20 9.66
CA TYR A 23 -11.77 -10.75 9.54
C TYR A 23 -11.01 -10.11 8.38
N ALA A 24 -9.70 -9.93 8.51
CA ALA A 24 -8.84 -9.47 7.41
C ALA A 24 -8.52 -10.60 6.42
N ALA A 25 -8.37 -10.29 5.14
CA ALA A 25 -8.19 -11.30 4.10
C ALA A 25 -6.88 -11.19 3.32
N HIS A 26 -6.43 -12.31 2.75
CA HIS A 26 -5.32 -12.40 1.80
C HIS A 26 -5.64 -13.35 0.64
N VAL A 27 -5.03 -13.16 -0.53
CA VAL A 27 -5.17 -14.10 -1.67
C VAL A 27 -4.24 -15.29 -1.49
N GLY A 28 -4.74 -16.50 -1.79
CA GLY A 28 -3.97 -17.75 -1.67
C GLY A 28 -3.35 -17.91 -0.28
N THR A 29 -2.05 -18.25 -0.22
CA THR A 29 -1.29 -18.33 1.04
C THR A 29 -0.92 -16.96 1.63
N GLY A 30 -1.14 -15.88 0.88
CA GLY A 30 -0.68 -14.52 1.21
C GLY A 30 0.83 -14.37 1.18
N ALA A 31 1.56 -15.30 0.56
CA ALA A 31 3.01 -15.28 0.41
C ALA A 31 3.58 -14.19 -0.51
N PRO A 32 2.86 -13.64 -1.52
CA PRO A 32 3.44 -12.60 -2.35
C PRO A 32 3.80 -11.35 -1.55
N VAL A 33 4.86 -10.66 -1.97
CA VAL A 33 5.44 -9.50 -1.29
C VAL A 33 5.30 -8.22 -2.11
N GLU A 34 5.24 -7.08 -1.43
CA GLU A 34 5.15 -5.77 -2.07
C GLU A 34 6.05 -4.70 -1.40
N SER A 35 6.92 -4.08 -2.20
CA SER A 35 7.69 -2.91 -1.77
C SER A 35 6.77 -1.70 -1.58
N ASN A 36 7.02 -0.89 -0.55
CA ASN A 36 6.24 0.32 -0.26
C ASN A 36 7.12 1.55 -0.10
N ILE A 37 6.49 2.72 -0.15
CA ILE A 37 7.15 4.00 0.05
C ILE A 37 6.17 5.01 0.66
N HIS A 38 6.63 5.78 1.64
CA HIS A 38 5.86 6.92 2.12
C HIS A 38 5.96 8.10 1.14
N VAL A 39 4.85 8.80 0.89
CA VAL A 39 4.79 9.87 -0.12
C VAL A 39 5.81 11.00 0.09
N LEU A 40 6.15 11.32 1.34
CA LEU A 40 7.19 12.33 1.64
C LEU A 40 8.61 11.82 1.40
N ASP A 41 8.85 10.52 1.54
CA ASP A 41 10.12 9.90 1.16
C ASP A 41 10.28 9.88 -0.36
N LEU A 42 9.19 9.63 -1.10
CA LEU A 42 9.15 9.76 -2.55
C LEU A 42 9.40 11.20 -3.01
N ALA A 43 8.80 12.20 -2.34
CA ALA A 43 9.07 13.61 -2.65
C ALA A 43 10.56 13.96 -2.47
N ARG A 44 11.20 13.47 -1.39
CA ARG A 44 12.65 13.64 -1.20
C ARG A 44 13.49 12.89 -2.22
N ALA A 45 13.02 11.74 -2.71
CA ALA A 45 13.69 11.03 -3.81
C ALA A 45 13.75 11.88 -5.07
N TYR A 46 12.63 12.53 -5.43
CA TYR A 46 12.59 13.46 -6.56
C TYR A 46 13.55 14.63 -6.40
N LEU A 47 13.68 15.21 -5.20
CA LEU A 47 14.64 16.30 -4.96
C LEU A 47 16.08 15.83 -5.15
N VAL A 48 16.44 14.65 -4.62
CA VAL A 48 17.78 14.07 -4.83
C VAL A 48 18.05 13.82 -6.31
N LEU A 49 17.07 13.27 -7.04
CA LEU A 49 17.21 13.04 -8.48
C LEU A 49 17.34 14.35 -9.25
N LEU A 50 16.54 15.37 -8.93
CA LEU A 50 16.60 16.66 -9.59
C LEU A 50 18.00 17.30 -9.44
N HIS A 51 18.53 17.36 -8.23
CA HIS A 51 19.87 17.91 -8.00
C HIS A 51 20.96 17.07 -8.68
N HIS A 52 20.82 15.74 -8.71
CA HIS A 52 21.73 14.89 -9.47
C HIS A 52 21.69 15.20 -10.97
N LEU A 53 20.50 15.40 -11.55
CA LEU A 53 20.31 15.74 -12.96
C LEU A 53 20.87 17.12 -13.31
N GLU A 54 20.73 18.10 -12.41
CA GLU A 54 21.29 19.45 -12.58
C GLU A 54 22.82 19.45 -12.57
N ALA A 55 23.44 18.56 -11.78
CA ALA A 55 24.89 18.49 -11.60
C ALA A 55 25.61 17.51 -12.56
N THR A 56 24.87 16.66 -13.27
CA THR A 56 25.46 15.55 -14.05
C THR A 56 25.22 15.77 -15.55
N PRO A 57 26.23 15.58 -16.42
CA PRO A 57 26.05 15.63 -17.86
C PRO A 57 24.94 14.68 -18.33
N SER A 58 24.09 15.17 -19.23
CA SER A 58 22.92 14.42 -19.72
C SER A 58 23.29 13.05 -20.30
N ALA A 59 24.42 12.93 -21.00
CA ALA A 59 24.91 11.66 -21.55
C ALA A 59 25.12 10.58 -20.48
N THR A 60 25.60 10.95 -19.29
CA THR A 60 25.80 10.03 -18.17
C THR A 60 24.47 9.54 -17.62
N THR A 61 23.51 10.45 -17.42
CA THR A 61 22.20 10.08 -16.88
C THR A 61 21.38 9.26 -17.89
N LEU A 62 21.39 9.65 -19.16
CA LEU A 62 20.64 9.00 -20.23
C LEU A 62 21.11 7.56 -20.50
N ALA A 63 22.34 7.21 -20.11
CA ALA A 63 22.82 5.83 -20.17
C ALA A 63 21.98 4.86 -19.33
N ASN A 64 21.35 5.35 -18.24
CA ASN A 64 20.36 4.59 -17.49
C ASN A 64 19.42 5.53 -16.70
N LEU A 65 18.18 5.64 -17.15
CA LEU A 65 17.16 6.52 -16.56
C LEU A 65 16.36 5.90 -15.42
N TYR A 66 16.56 4.62 -15.11
CA TYR A 66 15.73 3.92 -14.12
C TYR A 66 16.23 4.13 -12.69
N TYR A 67 15.40 4.77 -11.88
CA TYR A 67 15.58 4.91 -10.44
C TYR A 67 14.34 4.40 -9.72
N PHE A 68 14.49 3.38 -8.89
CA PHE A 68 13.42 2.91 -8.02
C PHE A 68 13.46 3.63 -6.67
N CYS A 69 12.30 3.71 -6.02
CA CYS A 69 12.13 4.35 -4.72
C CYS A 69 11.24 3.48 -3.84
N GLU A 70 11.81 2.94 -2.76
CA GLU A 70 11.13 2.09 -1.79
C GLU A 70 11.83 2.18 -0.42
N SER A 71 11.12 1.86 0.65
CA SER A 71 11.59 1.96 2.05
C SER A 71 11.76 0.60 2.76
N THR A 72 11.60 -0.50 2.05
CA THR A 72 11.56 -1.87 2.59
C THR A 72 12.87 -2.64 2.48
N ASP A 73 13.74 -2.28 1.53
CA ASP A 73 14.92 -3.04 1.15
C ASP A 73 14.59 -4.54 0.94
N ASP A 74 15.20 -5.46 1.67
CA ASP A 74 14.90 -6.90 1.66
C ASP A 74 13.79 -7.33 2.65
N ALA A 75 13.14 -6.39 3.32
CA ALA A 75 12.09 -6.61 4.32
C ALA A 75 10.69 -6.23 3.80
N GLU A 76 10.41 -6.55 2.54
CA GLU A 76 9.09 -6.35 1.93
C GLU A 76 8.04 -7.19 2.66
N PRO A 77 6.91 -6.60 3.08
CA PRO A 77 5.84 -7.35 3.69
C PRO A 77 5.21 -8.32 2.69
N THR A 78 4.90 -9.51 3.17
CA THR A 78 3.94 -10.40 2.54
C THR A 78 2.51 -9.87 2.72
N TRP A 79 1.61 -10.20 1.80
CA TRP A 79 0.17 -9.88 1.94
C TRP A 79 -0.45 -10.50 3.20
N ARG A 80 0.06 -11.66 3.64
CA ARG A 80 -0.35 -12.28 4.91
C ARG A 80 0.07 -11.44 6.11
N GLU A 81 1.25 -10.82 6.10
CA GLU A 81 1.66 -9.91 7.18
C GLU A 81 0.82 -8.64 7.20
N ILE A 82 0.45 -8.11 6.03
CA ILE A 82 -0.47 -6.99 5.90
C ILE A 82 -1.84 -7.36 6.47
N ALA A 83 -2.42 -8.50 6.07
CA ALA A 83 -3.70 -8.97 6.58
C ALA A 83 -3.67 -9.18 8.11
N ASN A 84 -2.58 -9.76 8.64
CA ASN A 84 -2.38 -9.89 10.08
C ASN A 84 -2.30 -8.54 10.80
N LEU A 85 -1.61 -7.56 10.20
CA LEU A 85 -1.51 -6.22 10.75
C LEU A 85 -2.90 -5.56 10.83
N ILE A 86 -3.70 -5.63 9.77
CA ILE A 86 -5.08 -5.13 9.75
C ILE A 86 -5.91 -5.83 10.83
N GLY A 87 -5.94 -7.17 10.82
CA GLY A 87 -6.73 -7.96 11.76
C GLY A 87 -6.40 -7.67 13.22
N ARG A 88 -5.11 -7.60 13.58
CA ARG A 88 -4.68 -7.24 14.94
C ARG A 88 -5.09 -5.83 15.32
N SER A 89 -4.91 -4.86 14.41
CA SER A 89 -5.20 -3.45 14.72
C SER A 89 -6.69 -3.23 14.95
N LEU A 90 -7.55 -3.83 14.10
CA LEU A 90 -9.00 -3.76 14.25
C LEU A 90 -9.50 -4.50 15.49
N HIS A 91 -8.92 -5.67 15.81
CA HIS A 91 -9.28 -6.42 17.02
C HIS A 91 -8.88 -5.65 18.29
N GLN A 92 -7.68 -5.06 18.32
CA GLN A 92 -7.23 -4.22 19.43
C GLN A 92 -8.11 -2.99 19.63
N ALA A 93 -8.66 -2.44 18.54
CA ALA A 93 -9.63 -1.35 18.58
C ALA A 93 -11.06 -1.81 18.94
N GLY A 94 -11.30 -3.10 19.17
CA GLY A 94 -12.64 -3.65 19.48
C GLY A 94 -13.60 -3.67 18.29
N LEU A 95 -13.11 -3.46 17.07
CA LEU A 95 -13.93 -3.32 15.85
C LEU A 95 -14.26 -4.67 15.20
N ILE A 96 -13.43 -5.70 15.44
CA ILE A 96 -13.69 -7.08 15.02
C ILE A 96 -13.36 -8.04 16.15
N ARG A 97 -14.01 -9.21 16.18
CA ARG A 97 -13.80 -10.24 17.22
C ARG A 97 -12.61 -11.16 16.97
N ASN A 98 -12.17 -11.30 15.71
CA ASN A 98 -11.09 -12.23 15.36
C ASN A 98 -9.95 -11.49 14.66
N ALA A 99 -8.78 -11.49 15.29
CA ALA A 99 -7.56 -10.90 14.72
C ALA A 99 -6.92 -11.76 13.61
N THR A 100 -7.30 -13.04 13.51
CA THR A 100 -6.67 -14.01 12.61
C THR A 100 -7.17 -13.81 11.18
N PRO A 101 -6.27 -13.50 10.22
CA PRO A 101 -6.67 -13.35 8.84
C PRO A 101 -7.04 -14.69 8.20
N LYS A 102 -7.80 -14.65 7.11
CA LYS A 102 -8.20 -15.83 6.34
C LYS A 102 -7.92 -15.64 4.85
N GLN A 103 -7.90 -16.74 4.12
CA GLN A 103 -7.90 -16.67 2.66
C GLN A 103 -9.20 -16.03 2.16
N LEU A 104 -9.08 -15.11 1.20
CA LEU A 104 -10.20 -14.47 0.53
C LEU A 104 -10.88 -15.46 -0.43
N PRO A 105 -12.17 -15.80 -0.24
CA PRO A 105 -12.93 -16.57 -1.21
C PRO A 105 -13.11 -15.78 -2.51
N ARG A 106 -13.07 -16.46 -3.66
CA ARG A 106 -13.18 -15.82 -4.99
C ARG A 106 -14.53 -15.11 -5.17
N GLU A 107 -15.57 -15.63 -4.53
CA GLU A 107 -16.93 -15.11 -4.56
C GLU A 107 -17.04 -13.73 -3.91
N LEU A 108 -16.07 -13.38 -3.06
CA LEU A 108 -16.00 -12.08 -2.37
C LEU A 108 -15.02 -11.10 -3.03
N TYR A 109 -14.51 -11.40 -4.23
CA TYR A 109 -13.59 -10.48 -4.92
C TYR A 109 -14.25 -9.13 -5.25
N SER A 110 -15.56 -9.12 -5.50
CA SER A 110 -16.33 -7.89 -5.72
C SER A 110 -16.34 -6.95 -4.51
N ASP A 111 -16.09 -7.46 -3.30
CA ASP A 111 -15.97 -6.65 -2.08
C ASP A 111 -14.61 -5.98 -1.93
N VAL A 112 -13.66 -6.26 -2.83
CA VAL A 112 -12.31 -5.66 -2.85
C VAL A 112 -11.97 -5.06 -4.21
N PHE A 113 -11.11 -5.68 -5.02
CA PHE A 113 -10.64 -5.15 -6.31
C PHE A 113 -11.34 -5.84 -7.51
N GLY A 114 -12.42 -6.57 -7.27
CA GLY A 114 -13.18 -7.27 -8.30
C GLY A 114 -12.31 -8.28 -9.08
N PRO A 115 -12.47 -8.38 -10.40
CA PRO A 115 -11.68 -9.27 -11.25
C PRO A 115 -10.15 -9.05 -11.17
N LEU A 116 -9.71 -7.87 -10.71
CA LEU A 116 -8.28 -7.53 -10.59
C LEU A 116 -7.67 -7.97 -9.26
N THR A 117 -8.43 -8.57 -8.35
CA THR A 117 -7.95 -8.92 -7.00
C THR A 117 -6.67 -9.75 -7.01
N ASP A 118 -6.60 -10.79 -7.86
CA ASP A 118 -5.39 -11.59 -7.98
C ASP A 118 -4.19 -10.77 -8.49
N ALA A 119 -4.41 -9.82 -9.40
CA ALA A 119 -3.34 -8.96 -9.93
C ALA A 119 -2.87 -7.91 -8.92
N VAL A 120 -3.78 -7.39 -8.08
CA VAL A 120 -3.50 -6.30 -7.14
C VAL A 120 -2.86 -6.79 -5.85
N ILE A 121 -3.27 -7.96 -5.33
CA ILE A 121 -2.79 -8.48 -4.03
C ILE A 121 -2.40 -9.97 -4.05
N GLY A 122 -2.35 -10.59 -5.24
CA GLY A 122 -1.96 -11.99 -5.43
C GLY A 122 -0.61 -12.18 -6.11
N LEU A 123 0.07 -11.09 -6.52
CA LEU A 123 1.35 -11.11 -7.22
C LEU A 123 2.46 -10.42 -6.40
N ASN A 124 3.70 -10.69 -6.76
CA ASN A 124 4.87 -10.01 -6.22
C ASN A 124 5.09 -8.67 -6.94
N SER A 125 5.39 -7.62 -6.17
CA SER A 125 5.85 -6.32 -6.68
C SER A 125 7.10 -5.90 -5.91
N ARG A 126 8.27 -6.01 -6.55
CA ARG A 126 9.56 -5.82 -5.88
C ARG A 126 10.41 -4.82 -6.64
N SER A 127 10.98 -3.89 -5.90
CA SER A 127 11.94 -2.92 -6.43
C SER A 127 13.08 -2.71 -5.42
N ARG A 128 14.21 -2.19 -5.89
CA ARG A 128 15.36 -1.88 -5.03
C ARG A 128 15.88 -0.49 -5.37
N ALA A 129 15.86 0.41 -4.40
CA ALA A 129 16.34 1.77 -4.57
C ALA A 129 17.88 1.89 -4.59
N VAL A 130 18.61 0.93 -5.18
CA VAL A 130 20.08 0.83 -5.16
C VAL A 130 20.73 2.12 -5.65
N ARG A 131 20.39 2.55 -6.87
CA ARG A 131 20.97 3.74 -7.49
C ARG A 131 20.59 5.02 -6.75
N LEU A 132 19.34 5.10 -6.28
CA LEU A 132 18.87 6.25 -5.53
C LEU A 132 19.61 6.38 -4.17
N ARG A 133 19.87 5.26 -3.48
CA ARG A 133 20.68 5.23 -2.25
C ARG A 133 22.15 5.59 -2.48
N GLN A 134 22.72 5.24 -3.64
CA GLN A 134 24.06 5.67 -4.04
C GLN A 134 24.18 7.20 -4.19
N LEU A 135 23.07 7.88 -4.49
CA LEU A 135 22.98 9.36 -4.49
C LEU A 135 22.78 9.96 -3.09
N GLY A 136 22.86 9.16 -2.03
CA GLY A 136 22.72 9.61 -0.65
C GLY A 136 21.27 9.69 -0.13
N TRP A 137 20.27 9.31 -0.94
CA TRP A 137 18.89 9.25 -0.48
C TRP A 137 18.69 8.13 0.56
N LYS A 138 17.88 8.41 1.58
CA LYS A 138 17.44 7.42 2.59
C LYS A 138 16.00 7.72 3.01
N PRO A 139 15.15 6.70 3.20
CA PRO A 139 13.82 6.90 3.75
C PRO A 139 13.90 7.34 5.22
N ARG A 140 12.97 8.18 5.67
CA ARG A 140 12.94 8.76 7.02
C ARG A 140 11.56 8.80 7.64
N GLU A 141 10.51 8.48 6.87
CA GLU A 141 9.14 8.54 7.36
C GLU A 141 8.77 7.28 8.14
N LYS A 142 7.56 7.31 8.70
CA LYS A 142 7.00 6.17 9.42
C LYS A 142 6.99 4.92 8.54
N ASP A 143 7.25 3.78 9.18
CA ASP A 143 6.97 2.49 8.56
C ASP A 143 5.46 2.30 8.35
N ARG A 144 5.10 1.32 7.50
CA ARG A 144 3.72 0.95 7.18
C ARG A 144 2.85 0.66 8.40
N ARG A 145 3.42 0.07 9.46
CA ARG A 145 2.65 -0.32 10.67
C ARG A 145 2.21 0.92 11.40
N ARG A 146 3.15 1.84 11.64
CA ARG A 146 2.87 3.13 12.27
C ARG A 146 1.95 3.99 11.40
N SER A 147 2.20 4.04 10.08
CA SER A 147 1.33 4.74 9.12
C SER A 147 -0.10 4.24 9.17
N LEU A 148 -0.32 2.91 9.15
CA LEU A 148 -1.66 2.34 9.22
C LEU A 148 -2.38 2.75 10.51
N VAL A 149 -1.74 2.54 11.65
CA VAL A 149 -2.38 2.74 12.96
C VAL A 149 -2.61 4.22 13.27
N GLU A 150 -1.60 5.05 13.01
CA GLU A 150 -1.61 6.47 13.41
C GLU A 150 -2.33 7.36 12.39
N ASP A 151 -2.23 7.03 11.09
CA ASP A 151 -2.65 7.93 10.02
C ASP A 151 -3.82 7.38 9.19
N GLU A 152 -3.84 6.09 8.83
CA GLU A 152 -4.85 5.55 7.91
C GLU A 152 -6.12 5.07 8.60
N LEU A 153 -6.01 4.29 9.69
CA LEU A 153 -7.18 3.77 10.41
C LEU A 153 -8.14 4.86 10.87
N PRO A 154 -7.70 5.98 11.47
CA PRO A 154 -8.60 7.05 11.87
C PRO A 154 -9.39 7.63 10.68
N GLU A 155 -8.75 7.77 9.53
CA GLU A 155 -9.40 8.32 8.33
C GLU A 155 -10.33 7.28 7.69
N ILE A 156 -9.98 5.99 7.67
CA ILE A 156 -10.87 4.91 7.19
C ILE A 156 -12.16 4.87 8.00
N LEU A 157 -12.06 4.95 9.34
CA LEU A 157 -13.22 4.90 10.23
C LEU A 157 -14.11 6.14 10.14
N ARG A 158 -13.54 7.29 9.76
CA ARG A 158 -14.25 8.55 9.52
C ARG A 158 -14.83 8.67 8.10
N ASP A 159 -14.60 7.69 7.24
CA ASP A 159 -15.26 7.62 5.93
C ASP A 159 -16.40 6.58 5.93
N ASP A 160 -16.41 5.65 6.91
CA ASP A 160 -17.35 4.52 7.00
C ASP A 160 -18.60 4.84 7.86
N ASP A 161 -18.59 5.97 8.56
CA ASP A 161 -19.72 6.59 9.27
C ASP A 161 -20.76 7.24 8.33
N GLY A 162 -20.56 7.14 7.00
CA GLY A 162 -21.38 7.81 5.99
C GLY A 162 -21.47 7.11 4.63
N GLY A 163 -21.98 5.87 4.59
CA GLY A 163 -22.52 5.27 3.36
C GLY A 163 -21.60 4.24 2.70
N GLY A 164 -22.13 3.01 2.58
CA GLY A 164 -21.43 1.81 2.14
C GLY A 164 -20.46 2.04 1.00
N GLY A 165 -19.21 1.63 1.25
CA GLY A 165 -18.10 1.68 0.29
C GLY A 165 -18.51 1.09 -1.04
N LYS A 166 -18.87 1.96 -1.98
CA LYS A 166 -18.74 1.64 -3.41
C LYS A 166 -17.25 1.46 -3.62
N GLY A 167 -16.85 0.24 -3.97
CA GLY A 167 -15.47 -0.08 -4.29
C GLY A 167 -14.87 1.00 -5.19
N VAL A 168 -13.63 1.37 -4.92
CA VAL A 168 -12.89 2.45 -5.59
C VAL A 168 -12.75 2.21 -7.11
N TYR A 169 -13.20 1.06 -7.61
CA TYR A 169 -13.47 0.81 -9.02
C TYR A 169 -14.95 1.06 -9.37
N GLY A 170 -15.31 2.33 -9.47
CA GLY A 170 -16.41 2.76 -10.32
C GLY A 170 -16.06 2.56 -11.79
N LEU A 171 -16.00 1.31 -12.27
CA LEU A 171 -16.07 1.01 -13.70
C LEU A 171 -17.54 0.79 -14.09
N SER A 172 -18.34 1.83 -13.88
CA SER A 172 -19.63 1.99 -14.54
C SER A 172 -19.41 3.08 -15.58
N GLY A 173 -19.25 2.68 -16.85
CA GLY A 173 -19.21 3.63 -17.97
C GLY A 173 -17.98 3.51 -18.88
N TYR A 174 -17.79 2.36 -19.52
CA TYR A 174 -17.34 2.34 -20.90
C TYR A 174 -18.31 1.46 -21.68
N GLY A 175 -19.38 2.10 -22.15
CA GLY A 175 -20.13 1.58 -23.27
C GLY A 175 -19.35 1.87 -24.55
N CYS A 176 -19.08 0.81 -25.30
CA CYS A 176 -19.24 0.78 -26.75
C CYS A 176 -19.69 -0.63 -27.10
#